data_AF-A0A919JIY7-F1
#
_entry.id   AF-A0A919JIY7-F1
#
_cell.length_a   1.000
_cell.length_b   1.000
_cell.length_c   1.000
_cell.angle_alpha   90.00
_cell.angle_beta   90.00
_cell.angle_gamma   90.00
#
_symmetry.space_group_name_H-M   'P 1'
#
loop_
_entity.id
_entity.type
_entity.pdbx_description
1 polymer ?
#
loop_
_entity_poly.entity_id
_entity_poly.type
_entity_poly.pdbx_seq_one_letter_code
_entity_poly.pdbx_strand_id
1 'polypeptide(L)'
;MPKSPIPLAAVLVAVGIPVFMVTLDNLVVTTALPVIRADLGATVTDLQWFVNAYTLPFAAFLLTASRAGQGIGGAAVAPLSLTLLAQAVPDRLRSAAVGIWGGISGLGVAVGPVVGGAVVEGLDWSWIFWLNVPVGVLAVVLAATVLPE
;
A
#
# COMPACT_ATOMS: atom_id res chain seq x y z
N MET A 1 13.71 31.97 -5.91
CA MET A 1 14.44 30.87 -5.25
C MET A 1 14.06 29.57 -5.95
N PRO A 2 14.98 28.85 -6.61
CA PRO A 2 14.67 27.55 -7.18
C PRO A 2 14.39 26.55 -6.06
N LYS A 3 13.20 25.92 -6.07
CA LYS A 3 12.83 24.86 -5.11
C LYS A 3 13.76 23.66 -5.33
N SER A 4 14.33 23.14 -4.24
CA SER A 4 15.20 21.95 -4.27
C SER A 4 14.50 20.77 -4.96
N PRO A 5 15.20 19.97 -5.78
CA PRO A 5 14.62 18.81 -6.43
C PRO A 5 14.10 17.83 -5.36
N ILE A 6 12.91 17.27 -5.59
CA ILE A 6 12.29 16.30 -4.68
C ILE A 6 13.24 15.09 -4.57
N PRO A 7 13.69 14.71 -3.36
CA PRO A 7 14.65 13.63 -3.21
C PRO A 7 14.03 12.31 -3.69
N LEU A 8 14.79 11.52 -4.46
CA LEU A 8 14.37 10.20 -4.97
C LEU A 8 13.79 9.31 -3.87
N ALA A 9 14.34 9.39 -2.65
CA ALA A 9 13.84 8.68 -1.48
C ALA A 9 12.38 9.04 -1.14
N ALA A 10 11.99 10.31 -1.23
CA ALA A 10 10.61 10.73 -0.96
C ALA A 10 9.63 10.19 -2.02
N VAL A 11 10.05 10.14 -3.29
CA VAL A 11 9.24 9.53 -4.37
C VAL A 11 9.07 8.03 -4.15
N LEU A 12 10.14 7.33 -3.77
CA LEU A 12 10.10 5.90 -3.48
C LEU A 12 9.25 5.58 -2.25
N VAL A 13 9.30 6.41 -1.21
CA VAL A 13 8.46 6.29 -0.01
C VAL A 13 6.99 6.53 -0.36
N ALA A 14 6.68 7.59 -1.10
CA ALA A 14 5.30 7.96 -1.46
C ALA A 14 4.62 6.93 -2.39
N VAL A 15 5.37 6.26 -3.26
CA VAL A 15 4.83 5.26 -4.20
C VAL A 15 4.96 3.82 -3.67
N GLY A 16 6.05 3.52 -2.98
CA GLY A 16 6.38 2.16 -2.55
C GLY A 16 5.64 1.71 -1.29
N ILE A 17 5.50 2.57 -0.29
CA ILE A 17 4.83 2.21 0.98
C ILE A 17 3.36 1.84 0.77
N PRO A 18 2.56 2.63 0.02
CA PRO A 18 1.15 2.28 -0.19
C PRO A 18 1.00 0.94 -0.90
N VAL A 19 1.78 0.69 -1.96
CA VAL A 19 1.72 -0.55 -2.75
C VAL A 19 2.14 -1.77 -1.95
N PHE A 20 3.19 -1.64 -1.14
CA PHE A 20 3.62 -2.69 -0.21
C PHE A 20 2.51 -3.05 0.77
N MET A 21 1.88 -2.04 1.37
CA MET A 21 0.79 -2.22 2.34
C MET A 21 -0.44 -2.88 1.72
N VAL A 22 -0.87 -2.43 0.53
CA VAL A 22 -1.99 -3.06 -0.20
C VAL A 22 -1.71 -4.55 -0.45
N THR A 23 -0.48 -4.85 -0.87
CA THR A 23 -0.08 -6.20 -1.24
C THR A 23 -0.02 -7.11 -0.01
N LEU A 24 0.58 -6.62 1.08
CA LEU A 24 0.69 -7.36 2.34
C LEU A 24 -0.70 -7.65 2.91
N ASP A 25 -1.58 -6.65 3.01
CA ASP A 25 -2.89 -6.81 3.63
C ASP A 25 -3.76 -7.84 2.89
N ASN A 26 -3.79 -7.77 1.56
CA ASN A 26 -4.51 -8.74 0.73
C ASN A 26 -3.96 -10.17 0.89
N LEU A 27 -2.65 -10.33 1.04
CA LEU A 27 -2.02 -11.63 1.22
C LEU A 27 -2.27 -12.22 2.60
N VAL A 28 -2.25 -11.39 3.64
CA VAL A 28 -2.53 -11.87 5.00
C VAL A 28 -3.99 -12.31 5.09
N VAL A 29 -4.94 -11.56 4.52
CA VAL A 29 -6.36 -11.94 4.49
C VAL A 29 -6.58 -13.23 3.69
N THR A 30 -6.03 -13.35 2.48
CA THR A 30 -6.23 -14.54 1.65
C THR A 30 -5.61 -15.81 2.23
N THR A 31 -4.52 -15.67 3.00
CA THR A 31 -3.89 -16.77 3.75
C THR A 31 -4.75 -17.22 4.94
N ALA A 32 -5.55 -16.33 5.52
CA ALA A 32 -6.42 -16.63 6.67
C ALA A 32 -7.72 -17.35 6.30
N LEU A 33 -8.20 -17.19 5.05
CA LEU A 33 -9.51 -17.68 4.61
C LEU A 33 -9.76 -19.17 4.90
N PRO A 34 -8.80 -20.09 4.70
CA PRO A 34 -9.00 -21.51 5.01
C PRO A 34 -9.26 -21.76 6.51
N VAL A 35 -8.61 -21.00 7.39
CA VAL A 35 -8.77 -21.13 8.84
C VAL A 35 -10.09 -20.52 9.29
N ILE A 36 -10.42 -19.32 8.82
CA ILE A 36 -11.74 -18.68 9.07
C ILE A 36 -12.88 -19.63 8.67
N ARG A 37 -12.73 -20.33 7.55
CA ARG A 37 -13.69 -21.32 7.07
C ARG A 37 -13.87 -22.48 8.05
N ALA A 38 -12.77 -23.04 8.52
CA ALA A 38 -12.77 -24.19 9.41
C ALA A 38 -13.35 -23.83 10.79
N ASP A 39 -13.01 -22.65 11.29
CA ASP A 39 -13.39 -22.17 12.63
C ASP A 39 -14.87 -21.77 12.70
N LEU A 40 -15.38 -21.12 11.66
CA LEU A 40 -16.78 -20.65 11.59
C LEU A 40 -17.75 -21.64 10.93
N GLY A 41 -17.25 -22.76 10.39
CA GLY A 41 -18.06 -23.66 9.56
C GLY A 41 -18.63 -22.98 8.31
N ALA A 42 -17.97 -21.93 7.83
CA ALA A 42 -18.48 -21.03 6.79
C ALA A 42 -18.45 -21.66 5.39
N THR A 43 -19.39 -21.27 4.53
CA THR A 43 -19.39 -21.66 3.12
C THR A 43 -18.43 -20.79 2.30
N VAL A 44 -18.09 -21.23 1.08
CA VAL A 44 -17.28 -20.41 0.16
C VAL A 44 -17.98 -19.07 -0.16
N THR A 45 -19.31 -19.07 -0.21
CA THR A 45 -20.11 -17.86 -0.41
C THR A 45 -19.97 -16.89 0.75
N ASP A 46 -19.96 -17.39 1.99
CA ASP A 46 -19.77 -16.54 3.17
C ASP A 46 -18.38 -15.89 3.17
N LEU A 47 -17.34 -16.65 2.81
CA LEU A 47 -15.99 -16.12 2.66
C LEU A 47 -15.89 -15.04 1.57
N GLN A 48 -16.63 -15.19 0.46
CA GLN A 48 -16.68 -14.15 -0.56
C GLN A 48 -17.28 -12.84 -0.02
N TRP A 49 -18.31 -12.91 0.82
CA TRP A 49 -18.85 -11.73 1.49
C TRP A 49 -17.86 -11.10 2.46
N PHE A 50 -17.11 -11.90 3.22
CA PHE A 50 -16.01 -11.40 4.08
C PHE A 50 -14.95 -10.64 3.26
N VAL A 51 -14.49 -11.23 2.16
CA VAL A 51 -13.50 -10.60 1.29
C VAL A 51 -14.04 -9.31 0.68
N ASN A 52 -15.31 -9.31 0.23
CA ASN A 52 -15.94 -8.12 -0.37
C ASN A 52 -16.14 -7.00 0.66
N ALA A 53 -16.55 -7.33 1.89
CA ALA A 53 -16.74 -6.37 2.97
C ALA A 53 -15.44 -5.61 3.32
N TYR A 54 -14.30 -6.26 3.16
CA TYR A 54 -12.98 -5.64 3.30
C TYR A 54 -12.53 -4.90 2.03
N THR A 55 -12.68 -5.52 0.85
CA THR A 55 -12.13 -5.00 -0.41
C THR A 55 -12.85 -3.73 -0.90
N LEU A 56 -14.18 -3.66 -0.74
CA LEU A 56 -14.99 -2.55 -1.25
C LEU A 56 -14.67 -1.22 -0.54
N PRO A 57 -14.69 -1.12 0.80
CA PRO A 57 -14.31 0.11 1.49
C PRO A 57 -12.85 0.49 1.22
N PHE A 58 -11.94 -0.49 1.21
CA PHE A 58 -10.54 -0.26 0.91
C PHE A 58 -10.35 0.40 -0.46
N ALA A 59 -10.94 -0.17 -1.52
CA ALA A 59 -10.87 0.39 -2.85
C ALA A 59 -11.47 1.79 -2.93
N ALA A 60 -12.59 2.03 -2.25
CA ALA A 60 -13.23 3.34 -2.20
C ALA A 60 -12.33 4.40 -1.55
N PHE A 61 -11.73 4.09 -0.39
CA PHE A 61 -10.81 5.00 0.29
C PHE A 61 -9.50 5.22 -0.50
N LEU A 62 -8.93 4.17 -1.09
CA LEU A 62 -7.73 4.26 -1.91
C LEU A 62 -7.94 5.16 -3.12
N LEU A 63 -9.06 4.99 -3.84
CA LEU A 63 -9.41 5.84 -4.99
C LEU A 63 -9.66 7.29 -4.56
N THR A 64 -10.29 7.49 -3.39
CA THR A 64 -10.56 8.82 -2.84
C THR A 64 -9.26 9.53 -2.46
N ALA A 65 -8.36 8.86 -1.74
CA ALA A 65 -7.04 9.39 -1.38
C ALA A 65 -6.18 9.66 -2.62
N SER A 66 -6.21 8.76 -3.61
CA SER A 66 -5.51 8.95 -4.88
C SER A 66 -6.03 10.15 -5.65
N ARG A 67 -7.35 10.36 -5.69
CA ARG A 67 -8.00 11.54 -6.29
C ARG A 67 -7.68 12.82 -5.53
N ALA A 68 -7.66 12.79 -4.20
CA ALA A 68 -7.26 13.93 -3.39
C ALA A 68 -5.80 14.34 -3.66
N GLY A 69 -4.88 13.36 -3.70
CA GLY A 69 -3.49 13.59 -4.06
C GLY A 69 -3.33 14.11 -5.50
N GLN A 70 -4.09 13.58 -6.46
CA GLN A 70 -4.15 14.10 -7.83
C GLN A 70 -4.75 15.51 -7.90
N GLY A 71 -5.69 15.87 -7.03
CA GLY A 71 -6.25 17.22 -6.96
C GLY A 71 -5.24 18.25 -6.43
N ILE A 72 -4.52 17.89 -5.37
CA ILE A 72 -3.49 18.73 -4.74
C ILE A 72 -2.27 18.91 -5.66
N GLY A 73 -1.85 17.87 -6.38
CA GLY A 73 -0.74 17.96 -7.35
C GLY A 73 -1.16 18.41 -8.75
N GLY A 74 -2.33 17.99 -9.23
CA GLY A 74 -2.74 18.07 -10.64
C GLY A 74 -3.01 19.47 -11.15
N ALA A 75 -3.43 20.41 -10.28
CA ALA A 75 -3.67 21.80 -10.67
C ALA A 75 -2.40 22.53 -11.15
N ALA A 76 -1.21 22.08 -10.70
CA ALA A 76 0.08 22.62 -11.14
C ALA A 76 0.82 21.68 -12.12
N VAL A 77 0.52 20.38 -12.12
CA VAL A 77 1.38 19.36 -12.72
C VAL A 77 1.13 19.17 -14.22
N ALA A 78 -0.08 19.30 -14.77
CA ALA A 78 -0.29 18.91 -16.18
C ALA A 78 0.56 19.70 -17.21
N PRO A 79 0.72 21.04 -17.13
CA PRO A 79 1.60 21.78 -18.04
C PRO A 79 3.09 21.75 -17.62
N LEU A 80 3.38 21.69 -16.32
CA LEU A 80 4.75 21.76 -15.78
C LEU A 80 5.46 20.39 -15.73
N SER A 81 4.71 19.29 -15.70
CA SER A 81 5.25 17.92 -15.60
C SER A 81 6.02 17.50 -16.82
N LEU A 82 5.55 17.78 -18.04
CA LEU A 82 6.26 17.41 -19.27
C LEU A 82 7.61 18.14 -19.35
N THR A 83 7.66 19.39 -18.90
CA THR A 83 8.86 20.23 -18.90
C THR A 83 9.83 19.87 -17.76
N LEU A 84 9.32 19.51 -16.57
CA LEU A 84 10.12 19.07 -15.44
C LEU A 84 10.58 17.61 -15.56
N LEU A 85 9.80 16.71 -16.14
CA LEU A 85 10.17 15.30 -16.38
C LEU A 85 11.37 15.21 -17.34
N ALA A 86 11.42 16.10 -18.33
CA ALA A 86 12.55 16.23 -19.25
C ALA A 86 13.84 16.74 -18.57
N GLN A 87 13.75 17.38 -17.39
CA GLN A 87 14.91 17.96 -16.68
C GLN A 87 15.23 17.32 -15.31
N ALA A 88 14.30 16.58 -14.70
CA ALA A 88 14.41 16.13 -13.30
C ALA A 88 14.88 14.68 -13.12
N VAL A 89 14.90 13.84 -14.17
CA VAL A 89 15.34 12.44 -14.05
C VAL A 89 16.18 12.02 -15.28
N PRO A 90 17.49 11.74 -15.12
CA PRO A 90 18.29 11.12 -16.17
C PRO A 90 17.69 9.77 -16.58
N ASP A 91 17.54 9.50 -17.88
CA ASP A 91 16.91 8.27 -18.42
C ASP A 91 17.46 6.96 -17.80
N ARG A 92 18.71 6.97 -17.33
CA ARG A 92 19.40 5.84 -16.69
C ARG A 92 18.84 5.39 -15.33
N LEU A 93 18.09 6.25 -14.61
CA LEU A 93 17.58 5.95 -13.25
C LEU A 93 16.13 5.46 -13.24
N ARG A 94 15.42 5.55 -14.37
CA ARG A 94 14.01 5.18 -14.49
C ARG A 94 13.81 3.66 -14.32
N SER A 95 14.73 2.85 -14.85
CA SER A 95 14.77 1.39 -14.65
C SER A 95 15.06 1.01 -13.19
N ALA A 96 15.93 1.76 -12.51
CA ALA A 96 16.21 1.54 -11.09
C ALA A 96 15.00 1.85 -10.21
N ALA A 97 14.23 2.91 -10.50
CA ALA A 97 13.00 3.24 -9.78
C ALA A 97 11.92 2.16 -9.97
N VAL A 98 11.72 1.67 -11.20
CA VAL A 98 10.80 0.56 -11.48
C VAL A 98 11.29 -0.73 -10.83
N GLY A 99 12.61 -0.97 -10.79
CA GLY A 99 13.22 -2.12 -10.11
C GLY A 99 13.03 -2.08 -8.59
N ILE A 100 13.22 -0.93 -7.95
CA ILE A 100 12.97 -0.73 -6.52
C ILE A 100 11.48 -0.88 -6.21
N TRP A 101 10.60 -0.34 -7.05
CA TRP A 101 9.15 -0.50 -6.94
C TRP A 101 8.72 -1.97 -7.02
N GLY A 102 9.24 -2.70 -8.02
CA GLY A 102 9.00 -4.13 -8.18
C GLY A 102 9.57 -4.95 -7.02
N GLY A 103 10.76 -4.59 -6.52
CA GLY A 103 11.39 -5.23 -5.36
C GLY A 103 10.60 -5.06 -4.07
N ILE A 104 10.12 -3.85 -3.78
CA ILE A 104 9.26 -3.57 -2.62
C ILE A 104 7.96 -4.39 -2.72
N SER A 105 7.32 -4.39 -3.89
CA SER A 105 6.10 -5.19 -4.12
C SER A 105 6.36 -6.69 -3.93
N GLY A 106 7.48 -7.20 -4.44
CA GLY A 106 7.90 -8.59 -4.31
C GLY A 106 8.21 -9.01 -2.87
N LEU A 107 8.77 -8.10 -2.06
CA LEU A 107 8.97 -8.34 -0.63
C LEU A 107 7.62 -8.52 0.09
N GLY A 108 6.60 -7.74 -0.25
CA GLY A 108 5.25 -7.92 0.30
C GLY A 108 4.68 -9.30 -0.02
N VAL A 109 4.90 -9.78 -1.25
CA VAL A 109 4.51 -11.12 -1.69
C VAL A 109 5.21 -12.23 -0.91
N ALA A 110 6.50 -12.08 -0.63
CA ALA A 110 7.26 -13.07 0.13
C ALA A 110 6.92 -13.07 1.62
N VAL A 111 6.66 -11.89 2.20
CA VAL A 111 6.46 -11.71 3.64
C VAL A 111 5.03 -12.04 4.07
N GLY A 112 4.03 -11.77 3.23
CA GLY A 112 2.60 -11.96 3.54
C GLY A 112 2.25 -13.36 4.06
N PRO A 113 2.61 -14.45 3.35
CA PRO A 113 2.33 -15.81 3.81
C PRO A 113 3.08 -16.21 5.09
N VAL A 114 4.31 -15.70 5.28
CA VAL A 114 5.11 -16.02 6.46
C VAL A 114 4.52 -15.39 7.72
N VAL A 115 4.14 -14.11 7.62
CA VAL A 115 3.52 -13.38 8.74
C VAL A 115 2.09 -13.89 8.98
N GLY A 116 1.31 -14.10 7.92
CA GLY A 116 -0.05 -14.66 8.04
C GLY A 116 -0.06 -16.07 8.64
N GLY A 117 0.84 -16.95 8.17
CA GLY A 117 1.01 -18.29 8.74
C GLY A 117 1.44 -18.27 10.20
N ALA A 118 2.45 -17.46 10.56
CA ALA A 118 2.92 -17.34 11.94
C ALA A 118 1.84 -16.81 12.90
N VAL A 119 1.00 -15.87 12.45
CA VAL A 119 -0.12 -15.35 13.25
C VAL A 119 -1.19 -16.42 13.44
N VAL A 120 -1.52 -17.18 12.39
CA VAL A 120 -2.58 -18.20 12.45
C VAL A 120 -2.14 -19.46 13.20
N GLU A 121 -0.86 -19.82 13.15
CA GLU A 121 -0.31 -20.97 13.88
C GLU A 121 -0.02 -20.65 15.36
N GLY A 122 0.32 -19.40 15.68
CA GLY A 122 0.69 -18.98 17.03
C GLY A 122 -0.40 -18.24 17.83
N LEU A 123 -1.40 -17.65 17.15
CA LEU A 123 -2.47 -16.83 17.73
C LEU A 123 -3.80 -17.11 17.01
N ASP A 124 -4.91 -16.58 17.53
CA ASP A 124 -6.20 -16.62 16.83
C ASP A 124 -6.13 -15.82 15.52
N TRP A 125 -6.80 -16.30 14.47
CA TRP A 125 -6.84 -15.66 13.14
C TRP A 125 -7.30 -14.19 13.17
N SER A 126 -8.06 -13.79 14.19
CA SER A 126 -8.52 -12.41 14.37
C SER A 126 -7.37 -11.40 14.59
N TRP A 127 -6.21 -11.86 15.05
CA TRP A 127 -5.02 -11.02 15.24
C TRP A 127 -4.44 -10.44 13.96
N ILE A 128 -4.80 -11.02 12.80
CA ILE A 128 -4.47 -10.48 11.48
C ILE A 128 -4.97 -9.04 11.31
N PHE A 129 -6.16 -8.74 11.84
CA PHE A 129 -6.71 -7.38 11.80
C PHE A 129 -6.00 -6.44 12.77
N TRP A 130 -5.59 -6.96 13.93
CA TRP A 130 -4.88 -6.19 14.94
C TRP A 130 -3.44 -5.86 14.54
N LEU A 131 -2.79 -6.70 13.74
CA LEU A 131 -1.47 -6.43 13.16
C LEU A 131 -1.47 -5.17 12.29
N ASN A 132 -2.57 -4.91 11.57
CA ASN A 132 -2.71 -3.76 10.69
C ASN A 132 -2.88 -2.44 11.46
N VAL A 133 -3.42 -2.47 12.69
CA VAL A 133 -3.65 -1.26 13.49
C VAL A 133 -2.37 -0.44 13.77
N PRO A 134 -1.28 -1.01 14.35
CA PRO A 134 -0.05 -0.26 14.60
C PRO A 134 0.61 0.22 13.31
N VAL A 135 0.51 -0.56 12.24
CA VAL A 135 1.02 -0.19 10.91
C VAL A 135 0.24 0.99 10.33
N GLY A 136 -1.09 0.96 10.44
CA GLY A 136 -1.98 2.06 10.05
C GLY A 136 -1.71 3.33 10.84
N VAL A 137 -1.49 3.22 12.17
CA VAL A 137 -1.09 4.36 13.01
C VAL A 137 0.24 4.94 12.54
N LEU A 138 1.25 4.09 12.30
CA LEU A 138 2.55 4.54 11.81
C LEU A 138 2.43 5.24 10.45
N ALA A 139 1.60 4.72 9.55
CA ALA A 139 1.33 5.30 8.24
C ALA A 139 0.63 6.67 8.36
N VAL A 140 -0.34 6.82 9.26
CA VAL A 140 -1.02 8.10 9.53
C VAL A 140 -0.03 9.13 10.12
N VAL A 141 0.81 8.72 11.06
CA VAL A 141 1.84 9.60 11.66
C VAL A 141 2.86 10.04 10.61
N LEU A 142 3.34 9.12 9.77
CA LEU A 142 4.24 9.43 8.67
C LEU A 142 3.57 10.37 7.66
N ALA A 143 2.33 10.12 7.28
CA ALA A 143 1.58 10.99 6.38
C ALA A 143 1.42 12.41 6.97
N ALA A 144 1.04 12.52 8.24
CA ALA A 144 0.84 13.81 8.91
C ALA A 144 2.15 14.60 9.13
N THR A 145 3.29 13.92 9.21
CA THR A 145 4.60 14.59 9.38
C THR A 145 5.30 14.91 8.06
N VAL A 146 5.01 14.17 6.99
CA VAL A 146 5.65 14.34 5.68
C VAL A 146 4.84 15.22 4.74
N LEU A 147 3.51 15.28 4.86
CA LEU A 147 2.66 16.20 4.10
C LEU A 147 2.63 17.56 4.81
N PRO A 148 3.30 18.60 4.29
CA PRO A 148 3.00 19.96 4.68
C PRO A 148 1.60 20.28 4.16
N GLU A 149 0.82 20.94 4.99
CA GLU A 149 -0.54 21.43 4.73
C GLU A 149 -0.69 22.13 3.36
#